data_AF-A0A6N2E8I8-F1
#
_entry.id   AF-A0A6N2E8I8-F1
#
_cell.length_a   1.000
_cell.length_b   1.000
_cell.length_c   1.000
_cell.angle_alpha   90.00
_cell.angle_beta   90.00
_cell.angle_gamma   90.00
#
_symmetry.space_group_name_H-M   'P 1'
#
loop_
_entity.id
_entity.type
_entity.pdbx_description
1 polymer ?
#
loop_
_entity_poly.entity_id
_entity_poly.type
_entity_poly.pdbx_seq_one_letter_code
_entity_poly.pdbx_strand_id
1 'polypeptide(L)'
;MSKSGGGLKRNLPFHPVVFPVSVGLIIAFALYAVLAPRSAGTVFGELNAAITGHFGWMYILSMSVFLVFVLFAGLGPWGKVRLGKDTDRPEFGVLTWLAMLFSAGMGIGLLFFSVAEPVLHYVTPPIGRGRDLDAARAAMGITFFHWGLHPWACYALVGMGLAYFGYRKGLPLSIRSLFVPLLGDRVHGRIGDLIDIIAVVATLFGVATSLGLGAQQINAGLGHIFGLSNGDGTQVMLIGIITAIATVSVVTGLHVGVRRLSEVNMVLAVCLLLFVAIAGPTLFVLNGIVENLVTYFQQLPVNSFWTATWDAPEREQWLGNWT
;
A
#
# COMPACT_ATOMS: atom_id res chain seq x y z
N MET A 1 -21.44 -33.87 20.11
CA MET A 1 -22.49 -34.64 19.40
C MET A 1 -23.77 -33.82 19.38
N SER A 2 -24.16 -33.33 18.19
CA SER A 2 -25.56 -33.12 17.77
C SER A 2 -25.52 -32.89 16.25
N LYS A 3 -26.05 -33.84 15.50
CA LYS A 3 -26.22 -33.79 14.04
C LYS A 3 -27.63 -33.26 13.77
N SER A 4 -27.76 -32.29 12.87
CA SER A 4 -28.37 -32.49 11.53
C SER A 4 -29.07 -31.22 11.04
N GLY A 5 -28.78 -30.92 9.78
CA GLY A 5 -29.33 -29.83 8.98
C GLY A 5 -28.71 -30.01 7.59
N GLY A 6 -29.13 -31.08 6.91
CA GLY A 6 -28.59 -31.51 5.63
C GLY A 6 -28.99 -30.57 4.51
N GLY A 7 -28.02 -29.79 4.04
CA GLY A 7 -27.97 -29.30 2.67
C GLY A 7 -26.62 -29.73 2.10
N LEU A 8 -26.59 -30.15 0.83
CA LEU A 8 -25.36 -30.37 0.09
C LEU A 8 -24.49 -29.10 0.22
N LYS A 9 -23.55 -29.09 1.17
CA LYS A 9 -22.42 -28.16 1.13
C LYS A 9 -21.58 -28.65 -0.03
N ARG A 10 -21.88 -28.13 -1.21
CA ARG A 10 -20.98 -28.14 -2.36
C ARG A 10 -19.66 -27.61 -1.78
N ASN A 11 -18.66 -28.48 -1.64
CA ASN A 11 -17.32 -28.11 -1.16
C ASN A 11 -16.68 -27.24 -2.25
N LEU A 12 -17.19 -26.02 -2.40
CA LEU A 12 -16.59 -25.00 -3.24
C LEU A 12 -15.28 -24.62 -2.55
N PRO A 13 -14.17 -24.55 -3.29
CA PRO A 13 -12.88 -24.14 -2.73
C PRO A 13 -12.86 -22.66 -2.32
N PHE A 14 -13.97 -21.94 -2.47
CA PHE A 14 -14.12 -20.51 -2.20
C PHE A 14 -15.42 -20.21 -1.44
N HIS A 15 -15.46 -19.06 -0.77
CA HIS A 15 -16.63 -18.62 -0.01
C HIS A 15 -17.79 -18.27 -0.96
N PRO A 16 -19.00 -18.86 -0.78
CA PRO A 16 -20.07 -18.82 -1.77
C PRO A 16 -20.71 -17.45 -1.98
N VAL A 17 -20.55 -16.52 -1.04
CA VAL A 17 -21.07 -15.14 -1.14
C VAL A 17 -19.96 -14.15 -1.50
N VAL A 18 -18.93 -14.06 -0.67
CA VAL A 18 -17.80 -13.13 -0.84
C VAL A 18 -17.17 -13.21 -2.23
N PHE A 19 -16.87 -14.41 -2.75
CA PHE A 19 -16.19 -14.56 -4.03
C PHE A 19 -17.03 -14.02 -5.21
N PRO A 20 -18.23 -14.53 -5.51
CA PRO A 20 -18.99 -14.06 -6.67
C PRO A 20 -19.42 -12.60 -6.56
N VAL A 21 -19.74 -12.11 -5.35
CA VAL A 21 -20.10 -10.69 -5.18
C VAL A 21 -18.91 -9.78 -5.43
N SER A 22 -17.72 -10.11 -4.89
CA SER A 22 -16.52 -9.30 -5.12
C SER A 22 -16.14 -9.28 -6.60
N VAL A 23 -16.13 -10.44 -7.26
CA VAL A 23 -15.85 -10.56 -8.70
C VAL A 23 -16.86 -9.76 -9.53
N GLY A 24 -18.16 -9.87 -9.19
CA GLY A 24 -19.22 -9.11 -9.88
C GLY A 24 -19.03 -7.60 -9.74
N LEU A 25 -18.71 -7.10 -8.55
CA LEU A 25 -18.41 -5.68 -8.33
C LEU A 25 -17.20 -5.23 -9.14
N ILE A 26 -16.09 -5.97 -9.07
CA ILE A 26 -14.84 -5.65 -9.78
C ILE A 26 -15.08 -5.58 -11.29
N ILE A 27 -15.77 -6.58 -11.86
CA ILE A 27 -16.09 -6.60 -13.30
C ILE A 27 -17.01 -5.43 -13.66
N ALA A 28 -18.03 -5.12 -12.84
CA ALA A 28 -18.92 -4.00 -13.10
C ALA A 28 -18.16 -2.66 -13.12
N PHE A 29 -17.26 -2.42 -12.16
CA PHE A 29 -16.41 -1.23 -12.14
C PHE A 29 -15.48 -1.16 -13.36
N ALA A 30 -14.81 -2.26 -13.68
CA ALA A 30 -13.91 -2.33 -14.84
C ALA A 30 -14.67 -2.09 -16.15
N LEU A 31 -15.84 -2.70 -16.34
CA LEU A 31 -16.68 -2.50 -17.50
C LEU A 31 -17.16 -1.05 -17.61
N TYR A 32 -17.58 -0.43 -16.49
CA TYR A 32 -17.98 0.98 -16.51
C TYR A 32 -16.83 1.89 -16.94
N ALA A 33 -15.62 1.68 -16.38
CA ALA A 33 -14.44 2.46 -16.73
C ALA A 33 -14.04 2.30 -18.21
N VAL A 34 -14.16 1.08 -18.77
CA VAL A 34 -13.80 0.80 -20.17
C VAL A 34 -14.86 1.28 -21.16
N LEU A 35 -16.14 1.12 -20.85
CA LEU A 35 -17.25 1.45 -21.76
C LEU A 35 -17.58 2.95 -21.76
N ALA A 36 -17.32 3.66 -20.65
CA ALA A 36 -17.66 5.08 -20.50
C ALA A 36 -16.53 5.89 -19.81
N PRO A 37 -15.30 5.92 -20.35
CA PRO A 37 -14.11 6.44 -19.66
C PRO A 37 -14.23 7.91 -19.25
N ARG A 38 -14.84 8.78 -20.08
CA ARG A 38 -15.05 10.19 -19.74
C ARG A 38 -16.00 10.36 -18.56
N SER A 39 -17.11 9.62 -18.56
CA SER A 39 -18.08 9.64 -17.46
C SER A 39 -17.46 9.06 -16.20
N ALA A 40 -16.79 7.92 -16.30
CA ALA A 40 -16.09 7.29 -15.17
C ALA A 40 -15.04 8.22 -14.56
N GLY A 41 -14.21 8.87 -15.38
CA GLY A 41 -13.22 9.84 -14.89
C GLY A 41 -13.84 11.03 -14.16
N THR A 42 -14.96 11.55 -14.66
CA THR A 42 -15.69 12.65 -14.01
C THR A 42 -16.27 12.19 -12.66
N VAL A 43 -16.99 11.08 -12.65
CA VAL A 43 -17.64 10.54 -11.44
C VAL A 43 -16.60 10.18 -10.38
N PHE A 44 -15.49 9.52 -10.77
CA PHE A 44 -14.43 9.17 -9.82
C PHE A 44 -13.71 10.41 -9.30
N GLY A 45 -13.50 11.42 -10.14
CA GLY A 45 -12.91 12.71 -9.72
C GLY A 45 -13.79 13.45 -8.71
N GLU A 46 -15.10 13.54 -8.98
CA GLU A 46 -16.08 14.15 -8.07
C GLU A 46 -16.18 13.40 -6.74
N LEU A 47 -16.23 12.06 -6.79
CA LEU A 47 -16.23 11.23 -5.58
C LEU A 47 -14.94 11.40 -4.77
N ASN A 48 -13.78 11.43 -5.43
CA ASN A 48 -12.50 11.67 -4.77
C ASN A 48 -12.50 13.04 -4.08
N ALA A 49 -12.90 14.10 -4.79
CA ALA A 49 -12.97 15.45 -4.23
C ALA A 49 -13.96 15.56 -3.07
N ALA A 50 -15.12 14.88 -3.16
CA ALA A 50 -16.09 14.85 -2.06
C ALA A 50 -15.55 14.11 -0.83
N ILE A 51 -14.86 12.98 -1.04
CA ILE A 51 -14.25 12.21 0.05
C ILE A 51 -13.15 13.02 0.71
N THR A 52 -12.23 13.59 -0.06
CA THR A 52 -11.09 14.35 0.50
C THR A 52 -11.55 15.65 1.17
N GLY A 53 -12.51 16.38 0.58
CA GLY A 53 -13.04 17.62 1.16
C GLY A 53 -13.86 17.41 2.45
N HIS A 54 -14.60 16.30 2.58
CA HIS A 54 -15.41 16.04 3.78
C HIS A 54 -14.71 15.18 4.84
N PHE A 55 -13.86 14.24 4.41
CA PHE A 55 -13.26 13.23 5.27
C PHE A 55 -11.72 13.29 5.30
N GLY A 56 -11.06 14.24 4.63
CA GLY A 56 -9.60 14.35 4.62
C GLY A 56 -8.98 14.45 6.02
N TRP A 57 -9.59 15.22 6.92
CA TRP A 57 -9.17 15.31 8.33
C TRP A 57 -9.20 13.95 9.04
N MET A 58 -10.15 13.08 8.69
CA MET A 58 -10.30 11.74 9.25
C MET A 58 -9.18 10.83 8.76
N TYR A 59 -8.75 10.95 7.50
CA TYR A 59 -7.61 10.20 6.95
C TYR A 59 -6.32 10.57 7.69
N ILE A 60 -6.03 11.86 7.81
CA ILE A 60 -4.84 12.40 8.50
C ILE A 60 -4.84 11.94 9.96
N LEU A 61 -5.95 12.15 10.68
CA LEU A 61 -6.07 11.75 12.08
C LEU A 61 -5.94 10.23 12.26
N SER A 62 -6.56 9.44 11.39
CA SER A 62 -6.53 7.97 11.49
C SER A 62 -5.10 7.44 11.36
N MET A 63 -4.33 7.91 10.37
CA MET A 63 -2.93 7.51 10.20
C MET A 63 -2.09 7.85 11.43
N SER A 64 -2.28 9.03 12.00
CA SER A 64 -1.59 9.46 13.23
C SER A 64 -2.00 8.62 14.45
N VAL A 65 -3.28 8.30 14.59
CA VAL A 65 -3.78 7.40 15.63
C VAL A 65 -3.21 5.99 15.47
N PHE A 66 -3.14 5.47 14.25
CA PHE A 66 -2.54 4.16 13.98
C PHE A 66 -1.06 4.13 14.37
N LEU A 67 -0.31 5.18 14.04
CA LEU A 67 1.09 5.30 14.44
C LEU A 67 1.25 5.27 15.97
N VAL A 68 0.52 6.13 16.67
CA VAL A 68 0.57 6.18 18.15
C VAL A 68 0.14 4.83 18.74
N PHE A 69 -0.93 4.22 18.23
CA PHE A 69 -1.42 2.94 18.72
C PHE A 69 -0.40 1.81 18.52
N VAL A 70 0.20 1.68 17.34
CA VAL A 70 1.19 0.63 17.06
C VAL A 70 2.44 0.82 17.90
N LEU A 71 2.92 2.06 18.07
CA LEU A 71 4.04 2.35 18.95
C LEU A 71 3.70 2.00 20.41
N PHE A 72 2.52 2.36 20.89
CA PHE A 72 2.05 1.99 22.22
C PHE A 72 1.93 0.47 22.38
N ALA A 73 1.37 -0.23 21.41
CA ALA A 73 1.20 -1.68 21.45
C ALA A 73 2.56 -2.41 21.41
N GLY A 74 3.49 -1.95 20.58
CA GLY A 74 4.81 -2.55 20.39
C GLY A 74 5.80 -2.24 21.51
N LEU A 75 5.84 -1.00 22.00
CA LEU A 75 6.78 -0.56 23.05
C LEU A 75 6.20 -0.71 24.46
N GLY A 76 4.88 -0.79 24.58
CA GLY A 76 4.17 -0.91 25.86
C GLY A 76 4.09 -2.35 26.38
N PRO A 77 3.21 -2.60 27.36
CA PRO A 77 3.06 -3.91 28.01
C PRO A 77 2.70 -5.05 27.04
N TRP A 78 2.01 -4.74 25.95
CA TRP A 78 1.52 -5.72 24.97
C TRP A 78 2.61 -6.22 24.03
N GLY A 79 3.74 -5.52 23.89
CA GLY A 79 4.85 -5.94 23.02
C GLY A 79 5.50 -7.27 23.43
N LYS A 80 5.25 -7.73 24.66
CA LYS A 80 5.72 -9.03 25.17
C LYS A 80 4.82 -10.20 24.76
N VAL A 81 3.63 -9.94 24.23
CA VAL A 81 2.69 -10.97 23.82
C VAL A 81 3.19 -11.63 22.54
N ARG A 82 3.36 -12.95 22.56
CA ARG A 82 3.73 -13.72 21.38
C ARG A 82 2.54 -13.87 20.44
N LEU A 83 2.77 -13.58 19.15
CA LEU A 83 1.79 -13.75 18.07
C LEU A 83 1.72 -15.22 17.63
N GLY A 84 1.29 -16.06 18.57
CA GLY A 84 1.29 -17.52 18.50
C GLY A 84 1.10 -18.09 19.91
N LYS A 85 1.23 -19.40 20.09
CA LYS A 85 1.20 -20.01 21.44
C LYS A 85 2.39 -19.53 22.26
N ASP A 86 2.28 -19.60 23.59
CA ASP A 86 3.38 -19.19 24.48
C ASP A 86 4.66 -20.01 24.26
N THR A 87 4.53 -21.24 23.76
CA THR A 87 5.64 -22.13 23.45
C THR A 87 6.28 -21.89 22.09
N ASP A 88 5.63 -21.13 21.19
CA ASP A 88 6.09 -20.99 19.81
C ASP A 88 7.40 -20.21 19.72
N ARG A 89 8.13 -20.40 18.62
CA ARG A 89 9.38 -19.72 18.29
C ARG A 89 9.29 -19.17 16.86
N PRO A 90 10.02 -18.08 16.54
CA PRO A 90 10.05 -17.56 15.18
C PRO A 90 10.49 -18.65 14.18
N GLU A 91 9.75 -18.81 13.09
CA GLU A 91 10.08 -19.74 12.01
C GLU A 91 11.29 -19.25 11.19
N PHE A 92 11.49 -17.94 11.13
CA PHE A 92 12.57 -17.29 10.40
C PHE A 92 13.47 -16.50 11.35
N GLY A 93 14.77 -16.48 11.05
CA GLY A 93 15.71 -15.58 11.72
C GLY A 93 15.40 -14.11 11.40
N VAL A 94 15.80 -13.20 12.29
CA VAL A 94 15.48 -11.76 12.19
C VAL A 94 15.90 -11.15 10.85
N LEU A 95 17.09 -11.48 10.35
CA LEU A 95 17.58 -10.94 9.08
C LEU A 95 16.74 -11.41 7.89
N THR A 96 16.37 -12.69 7.86
CA THR A 96 15.49 -13.25 6.82
C THR A 96 14.11 -12.63 6.90
N TRP A 97 13.56 -12.45 8.09
CA TRP A 97 12.26 -11.80 8.29
C TRP A 97 12.28 -10.33 7.83
N LEU A 98 13.32 -9.57 8.17
CA LEU A 98 13.49 -8.20 7.67
C LEU A 98 13.60 -8.15 6.14
N ALA A 99 14.38 -9.05 5.53
CA ALA A 99 14.49 -9.14 4.08
C ALA A 99 13.14 -9.45 3.41
N MET A 100 12.34 -10.35 4.00
CA MET A 100 10.98 -10.66 3.52
C MET A 100 10.04 -9.45 3.67
N LEU A 101 10.12 -8.71 4.78
CA LEU A 101 9.33 -7.50 5.01
C LEU A 101 9.64 -6.43 3.95
N PHE A 102 10.92 -6.18 3.69
CA PHE A 102 11.34 -5.26 2.63
C PHE A 102 10.89 -5.77 1.25
N SER A 103 11.07 -7.05 0.94
CA SER A 103 10.65 -7.59 -0.36
C SER A 103 9.14 -7.47 -0.60
N ALA A 104 8.33 -7.64 0.45
CA ALA A 104 6.87 -7.51 0.37
C ALA A 104 6.40 -6.04 0.34
N GLY A 105 7.09 -5.13 1.04
CA GLY A 105 6.71 -3.72 1.15
C GLY A 105 7.28 -2.80 0.06
N MET A 106 8.38 -3.20 -0.59
CA MET A 106 9.03 -2.44 -1.66
C MET A 106 8.27 -2.63 -2.99
N GLY A 107 7.27 -1.79 -3.20
CA GLY A 107 6.47 -1.80 -4.43
C GLY A 107 7.02 -0.89 -5.54
N ILE A 108 6.34 -0.95 -6.69
CA ILE A 108 6.52 -0.02 -7.82
C ILE A 108 6.46 1.44 -7.35
N GLY A 109 5.61 1.72 -6.35
CA GLY A 109 5.47 3.05 -5.77
C GLY A 109 6.79 3.67 -5.33
N LEU A 110 7.72 2.89 -4.73
CA LEU A 110 9.01 3.46 -4.33
C LEU A 110 9.86 3.81 -5.55
N LEU A 111 9.93 2.95 -6.57
CA LEU A 111 10.71 3.24 -7.78
C LEU A 111 10.15 4.42 -8.58
N PHE A 112 8.84 4.64 -8.53
CA PHE A 112 8.18 5.76 -9.21
C PHE A 112 8.31 7.06 -8.40
N PHE A 113 7.85 7.06 -7.15
CA PHE A 113 7.72 8.27 -6.33
C PHE A 113 9.00 8.66 -5.60
N SER A 114 9.98 7.77 -5.39
CA SER A 114 11.27 8.17 -4.78
C SER A 114 12.02 9.23 -5.58
N VAL A 115 11.76 9.31 -6.89
CA VAL A 115 12.31 10.36 -7.76
C VAL A 115 11.25 11.41 -8.07
N ALA A 116 10.04 10.99 -8.47
CA ALA A 116 9.01 11.92 -8.93
C ALA A 116 8.54 12.87 -7.83
N GLU A 117 8.26 12.36 -6.64
CA GLU A 117 7.67 13.14 -5.55
C GLU A 117 8.59 14.26 -5.03
N PRO A 118 9.88 14.02 -4.66
CA PRO A 118 10.73 15.10 -4.19
C PRO A 118 11.01 16.12 -5.30
N VAL A 119 11.08 15.71 -6.57
CA VAL A 119 11.23 16.64 -7.70
C VAL A 119 9.98 17.50 -7.88
N LEU A 120 8.78 16.91 -7.78
CA LEU A 120 7.53 17.64 -7.91
C LEU A 120 7.30 18.60 -6.73
N HIS A 121 7.63 18.19 -5.50
CA HIS A 121 7.58 19.08 -4.35
C HIS A 121 8.66 20.17 -4.38
N TYR A 122 9.81 19.92 -5.00
CA TYR A 122 10.81 20.98 -5.21
C TYR A 122 10.32 22.03 -6.22
N VAL A 123 9.67 21.60 -7.30
CA VAL A 123 9.18 22.49 -8.36
C VAL A 123 7.91 23.24 -7.95
N THR A 124 7.00 22.55 -7.28
CA THR A 124 5.67 23.02 -6.87
C THR A 124 5.40 22.55 -5.44
N PRO A 125 6.04 23.17 -4.43
CA PRO A 125 5.82 22.81 -3.03
C PRO A 125 4.42 23.25 -2.57
N PRO A 126 3.83 22.55 -1.58
CA PRO A 126 2.55 22.98 -0.99
C PRO A 126 2.64 24.33 -0.26
N ILE A 127 3.83 24.64 0.26
CA ILE A 127 4.10 25.84 1.05
C ILE A 127 5.40 26.47 0.52
N GLY A 128 5.37 27.79 0.32
CA GLY A 128 6.53 28.55 -0.11
C GLY A 128 6.70 28.61 -1.63
N ARG A 129 7.87 29.07 -2.06
CA ARG A 129 8.20 29.24 -3.47
C ARG A 129 8.92 27.99 -3.98
N GLY A 130 8.57 27.52 -5.16
CA GLY A 130 9.30 26.42 -5.79
C GLY A 130 10.68 26.83 -6.30
N ARG A 131 11.53 25.82 -6.48
CA ARG A 131 12.87 25.93 -7.11
C ARG A 131 13.86 26.81 -6.34
N ASP A 132 13.82 26.75 -5.01
CA ASP A 132 14.85 27.32 -4.14
C ASP A 132 15.33 26.31 -3.09
N LEU A 133 16.32 26.71 -2.28
CA LEU A 133 16.93 25.81 -1.31
C LEU A 133 15.95 25.37 -0.21
N ASP A 134 15.01 26.23 0.17
CA ASP A 134 14.02 25.91 1.18
C ASP A 134 13.00 24.89 0.64
N ALA A 135 12.58 25.04 -0.62
CA ALA A 135 11.78 24.05 -1.32
C ALA A 135 12.48 22.70 -1.45
N ALA A 136 13.80 22.67 -1.67
CA ALA A 136 14.55 21.43 -1.76
C ALA A 136 14.55 20.66 -0.42
N ARG A 137 14.73 21.37 0.69
CA ARG A 137 14.66 20.77 2.04
C ARG A 137 13.24 20.33 2.38
N ALA A 138 12.25 21.17 2.12
CA ALA A 138 10.84 20.86 2.38
C ALA A 138 10.35 19.66 1.57
N ALA A 139 10.76 19.55 0.30
CA ALA A 139 10.42 18.44 -0.57
C ALA A 139 10.87 17.09 0.01
N MET A 140 12.12 17.00 0.47
CA MET A 140 12.63 15.78 1.10
C MET A 140 11.90 15.48 2.41
N GLY A 141 11.59 16.49 3.24
CA GLY A 141 10.82 16.33 4.47
C GLY A 141 9.43 15.74 4.23
N ILE A 142 8.71 16.23 3.21
CA ILE A 142 7.39 15.72 2.81
C ILE A 142 7.51 14.29 2.27
N THR A 143 8.46 14.01 1.38
CA THR A 143 8.64 12.65 0.84
C THR A 143 8.98 11.66 1.94
N PHE A 144 9.85 12.01 2.89
CA PHE A 144 10.13 11.17 4.05
C PHE A 144 8.89 10.99 4.94
N PHE A 145 7.99 11.97 5.00
CA PHE A 145 6.73 11.85 5.71
C PHE A 145 5.78 10.83 5.07
N HIS A 146 5.55 10.92 3.76
CA HIS A 146 4.66 10.01 3.05
C HIS A 146 5.18 8.58 2.98
N TRP A 147 6.50 8.38 2.98
CA TRP A 147 7.12 7.04 2.89
C TRP A 147 7.73 6.56 4.22
N GLY A 148 7.57 7.34 5.28
CA GLY A 148 8.07 7.07 6.63
C GLY A 148 7.07 6.27 7.47
N LEU A 149 7.01 6.57 8.76
CA LEU A 149 6.33 5.72 9.75
C LEU A 149 4.82 5.52 9.54
N HIS A 150 4.09 6.46 8.93
CA HIS A 150 2.63 6.42 8.85
C HIS A 150 2.08 5.25 8.02
N PRO A 151 2.49 5.03 6.75
CA PRO A 151 2.06 3.85 6.00
C PRO A 151 2.44 2.53 6.69
N TRP A 152 3.65 2.46 7.25
CA TRP A 152 4.11 1.26 7.95
C TRP A 152 3.32 0.98 9.22
N ALA A 153 2.83 2.02 9.91
CA ALA A 153 1.93 1.85 11.04
C ALA A 153 0.60 1.24 10.62
N CYS A 154 0.04 1.61 9.47
CA CYS A 154 -1.16 0.97 8.93
C CYS A 154 -0.93 -0.52 8.65
N TYR A 155 0.19 -0.86 8.02
CA TYR A 155 0.56 -2.27 7.78
C TYR A 155 0.80 -3.04 9.07
N ALA A 156 1.49 -2.44 10.04
CA ALA A 156 1.73 -3.06 11.34
C ALA A 156 0.42 -3.27 12.12
N LEU A 157 -0.52 -2.31 12.09
CA LEU A 157 -1.82 -2.43 12.72
C LEU A 157 -2.59 -3.65 12.20
N VAL A 158 -2.75 -3.74 10.87
CA VAL A 158 -3.48 -4.84 10.23
C VAL A 158 -2.73 -6.15 10.39
N GLY A 159 -1.41 -6.15 10.19
CA GLY A 159 -0.54 -7.33 10.30
C GLY A 159 -0.53 -7.92 11.70
N MET A 160 -0.38 -7.08 12.74
CA MET A 160 -0.48 -7.52 14.14
C MET A 160 -1.86 -8.06 14.47
N GLY A 161 -2.92 -7.40 14.00
CA GLY A 161 -4.29 -7.86 14.19
C GLY A 161 -4.51 -9.26 13.60
N LEU A 162 -4.14 -9.45 12.34
CA LEU A 162 -4.30 -10.73 11.65
C LEU A 162 -3.43 -11.82 12.29
N ALA A 163 -2.19 -11.49 12.66
CA ALA A 163 -1.31 -12.43 13.33
C ALA A 163 -1.84 -12.82 14.72
N TYR A 164 -2.39 -11.88 15.48
CA TYR A 164 -2.99 -12.16 16.78
C TYR A 164 -4.23 -13.06 16.63
N PHE A 165 -5.22 -12.66 15.83
CA PHE A 165 -6.45 -13.44 15.71
C PHE A 165 -6.22 -14.78 14.99
N GLY A 166 -5.33 -14.80 13.99
CA GLY A 166 -4.95 -16.02 13.27
C GLY A 166 -4.14 -16.99 14.13
N TYR A 167 -2.96 -16.58 14.59
CA TYR A 167 -2.00 -17.48 15.22
C TYR A 167 -2.19 -17.63 16.73
N ARG A 168 -2.62 -16.57 17.44
CA ARG A 168 -2.86 -16.64 18.90
C ARG A 168 -4.26 -17.15 19.24
N LYS A 169 -5.29 -16.71 18.49
CA LYS A 169 -6.69 -17.07 18.75
C LYS A 169 -7.24 -18.20 17.88
N GLY A 170 -6.48 -18.66 16.88
CA GLY A 170 -6.87 -19.78 16.04
C GLY A 170 -8.08 -19.48 15.14
N LEU A 171 -8.32 -18.21 14.84
CA LEU A 171 -9.39 -17.79 13.92
C LEU A 171 -8.89 -17.83 12.47
N PRO A 172 -9.79 -17.83 11.47
CA PRO A 172 -9.40 -17.72 10.08
C PRO A 172 -8.57 -16.45 9.82
N LEU A 173 -7.54 -16.55 8.96
CA LEU A 173 -6.75 -15.41 8.48
C LEU A 173 -7.56 -14.57 7.48
N SER A 174 -8.54 -13.83 7.98
CA SER A 174 -9.42 -12.94 7.22
C SER A 174 -9.67 -11.64 7.97
N ILE A 175 -9.99 -10.57 7.23
CA ILE A 175 -10.21 -9.24 7.82
C ILE A 175 -11.39 -9.27 8.80
N ARG A 176 -12.45 -10.04 8.52
CA ARG A 176 -13.58 -10.19 9.46
C ARG A 176 -13.16 -10.66 10.86
N SER A 177 -12.07 -11.43 10.99
CA SER A 177 -11.59 -11.94 12.29
C SER A 177 -11.13 -10.80 13.22
N LEU A 178 -10.67 -9.68 12.65
CA LEU A 178 -10.29 -8.48 13.41
C LEU A 178 -11.48 -7.87 14.16
N PHE A 179 -12.70 -8.10 13.67
CA PHE A 179 -13.92 -7.52 14.21
C PHE A 179 -14.63 -8.42 15.22
N VAL A 180 -14.14 -9.63 15.47
CA VAL A 180 -14.71 -10.56 16.46
C VAL A 180 -14.90 -9.92 17.85
N PRO A 181 -13.95 -9.15 18.40
CA PRO A 181 -14.14 -8.52 19.71
C PRO A 181 -15.29 -7.52 19.77
N LEU A 182 -15.64 -6.90 18.64
CA LEU A 182 -16.69 -5.88 18.55
C LEU A 182 -18.04 -6.48 18.14
N LEU A 183 -18.03 -7.43 17.21
CA LEU A 183 -19.23 -7.96 16.57
C LEU A 183 -19.64 -9.34 17.08
N GLY A 184 -18.75 -10.04 17.80
CA GLY A 184 -18.97 -11.41 18.27
C GLY A 184 -19.30 -12.35 17.11
N ASP A 185 -20.29 -13.22 17.31
CA ASP A 185 -20.70 -14.22 16.30
C ASP A 185 -21.28 -13.62 15.00
N ARG A 186 -21.61 -12.31 14.99
CA ARG A 186 -22.15 -11.64 13.80
C ARG A 186 -21.16 -11.61 12.62
N VAL A 187 -19.86 -11.80 12.88
CA VAL A 187 -18.83 -11.94 11.83
C VAL A 187 -19.03 -13.18 10.95
N HIS A 188 -19.77 -14.19 11.42
CA HIS A 188 -20.09 -15.37 10.62
C HIS A 188 -21.30 -15.18 9.70
N GLY A 189 -21.99 -14.03 9.81
CA GLY A 189 -23.12 -13.67 8.98
C GLY A 189 -22.79 -12.60 7.93
N ARG A 190 -23.85 -11.92 7.47
CA ARG A 190 -23.79 -10.94 6.36
C ARG A 190 -22.82 -9.78 6.61
N ILE A 191 -22.63 -9.38 7.87
CA ILE A 191 -21.71 -8.28 8.22
C ILE A 191 -20.25 -8.71 7.97
N GLY A 192 -19.87 -9.93 8.34
CA GLY A 192 -18.53 -10.43 8.05
C GLY A 192 -18.29 -10.64 6.56
N ASP A 193 -19.32 -11.06 5.82
CA ASP A 193 -19.24 -11.14 4.36
C ASP A 193 -19.02 -9.76 3.73
N LEU A 194 -19.72 -8.73 4.21
CA LEU A 194 -19.50 -7.36 3.76
C LEU A 194 -18.07 -6.88 4.03
N ILE A 195 -17.53 -7.14 5.23
CA ILE A 195 -16.16 -6.77 5.61
C ILE A 195 -15.15 -7.41 4.66
N ASP A 196 -15.28 -8.71 4.40
CA ASP A 196 -14.36 -9.41 3.50
C ASP A 196 -14.53 -8.98 2.04
N ILE A 197 -15.76 -8.68 1.58
CA ILE A 197 -15.99 -8.13 0.22
C ILE A 197 -15.27 -6.80 0.07
N ILE A 198 -15.43 -5.87 1.02
CA ILE A 198 -14.74 -4.57 1.01
C ILE A 198 -13.22 -4.79 1.00
N ALA A 199 -12.72 -5.71 1.82
CA ALA A 199 -11.29 -6.02 1.88
C ALA A 199 -10.74 -6.55 0.53
N VAL A 200 -11.45 -7.47 -0.12
CA VAL A 200 -11.05 -8.02 -1.44
C VAL A 200 -11.06 -6.91 -2.49
N VAL A 201 -12.14 -6.12 -2.55
CA VAL A 201 -12.28 -5.03 -3.51
C VAL A 201 -11.18 -3.97 -3.30
N ALA A 202 -10.96 -3.53 -2.07
CA ALA A 202 -9.92 -2.55 -1.74
C ALA A 202 -8.52 -3.06 -2.08
N THR A 203 -8.22 -4.32 -1.75
CA THR A 203 -6.93 -4.94 -2.08
C THR A 203 -6.70 -4.99 -3.59
N LEU A 204 -7.71 -5.38 -4.36
CA LEU A 204 -7.58 -5.51 -5.81
C LEU A 204 -7.37 -4.14 -6.49
N PHE A 205 -8.11 -3.10 -6.08
CA PHE A 205 -7.89 -1.76 -6.61
C PHE A 205 -6.51 -1.20 -6.24
N GLY A 206 -6.02 -1.44 -5.02
CA GLY A 206 -4.66 -1.06 -4.63
C GLY A 206 -3.58 -1.73 -5.49
N VAL A 207 -3.73 -3.03 -5.75
CA VAL A 207 -2.81 -3.79 -6.64
C VAL A 207 -2.91 -3.29 -8.08
N ALA A 208 -4.12 -3.01 -8.59
CA ALA A 208 -4.34 -2.51 -9.95
C ALA A 208 -3.68 -1.15 -10.18
N THR A 209 -3.79 -0.20 -9.24
CA THR A 209 -3.12 1.10 -9.33
C THR A 209 -1.60 0.95 -9.40
N SER A 210 -1.01 0.11 -8.54
CA SER A 210 0.43 -0.15 -8.55
C SER A 210 0.90 -0.76 -9.88
N LEU A 211 0.18 -1.76 -10.40
CA LEU A 211 0.48 -2.38 -11.70
C LEU A 211 0.37 -1.37 -12.86
N GLY A 212 -0.64 -0.50 -12.84
CA GLY A 212 -0.84 0.55 -13.83
C GLY A 212 0.34 1.52 -13.86
N LEU A 213 0.77 2.04 -12.70
CA LEU A 213 1.94 2.92 -12.59
C LEU A 213 3.23 2.22 -13.09
N GLY A 214 3.39 0.93 -12.79
CA GLY A 214 4.56 0.17 -13.24
C GLY A 214 4.58 -0.01 -14.75
N ALA A 215 3.44 -0.30 -15.36
CA ALA A 215 3.31 -0.38 -16.80
C ALA A 215 3.59 0.97 -17.47
N GLN A 216 3.11 2.08 -16.90
CA GLN A 216 3.42 3.43 -17.37
C GLN A 216 4.93 3.72 -17.31
N GLN A 217 5.59 3.36 -16.20
CA GLN A 217 7.03 3.56 -16.03
C GLN A 217 7.86 2.74 -17.04
N ILE A 218 7.50 1.46 -17.27
CA ILE A 218 8.15 0.62 -18.28
C ILE A 218 7.92 1.19 -19.68
N ASN A 219 6.69 1.62 -19.99
CA ASN A 219 6.36 2.19 -21.30
C ASN A 219 7.18 3.46 -21.59
N ALA A 220 7.28 4.36 -20.61
CA ALA A 220 8.09 5.57 -20.72
C ALA A 220 9.59 5.24 -20.89
N GLY A 221 10.11 4.27 -20.14
CA GLY A 221 11.50 3.83 -20.26
C GLY A 221 11.82 3.20 -21.61
N LEU A 222 10.93 2.35 -22.13
CA LEU A 222 11.06 1.75 -23.45
C LEU A 222 11.02 2.81 -24.57
N GLY A 223 10.14 3.80 -24.45
CA GLY A 223 10.11 4.93 -25.38
C GLY A 223 11.39 5.76 -25.33
N HIS A 224 11.94 6.00 -24.15
CA HIS A 224 13.18 6.76 -23.99
C HIS A 224 14.43 6.05 -24.53
N ILE A 225 14.58 4.75 -24.26
CA ILE A 225 15.79 3.98 -24.62
C ILE A 225 15.72 3.46 -26.05
N PHE A 226 14.57 2.92 -26.47
CA PHE A 226 14.41 2.19 -27.74
C PHE A 226 13.57 2.94 -28.77
N GLY A 227 13.03 4.12 -28.44
CA GLY A 227 12.17 4.89 -29.35
C GLY A 227 10.82 4.23 -29.62
N LEU A 228 10.39 3.29 -28.77
CA LEU A 228 9.10 2.60 -28.92
C LEU A 228 7.92 3.55 -28.62
N SER A 229 6.76 3.27 -29.22
CA SER A 229 5.55 4.07 -29.03
C SER A 229 5.11 4.06 -27.57
N ASN A 230 5.04 5.25 -26.95
CA ASN A 230 4.54 5.46 -25.60
C ASN A 230 3.04 5.82 -25.65
N GLY A 231 2.19 4.82 -25.85
CA GLY A 231 0.73 4.98 -25.85
C GLY A 231 -0.02 3.84 -25.16
N ASP A 232 -1.33 4.01 -24.98
CA ASP A 232 -2.20 3.09 -24.24
C ASP A 232 -2.12 1.64 -24.75
N GLY A 233 -1.98 1.46 -26.07
CA GLY A 233 -1.81 0.12 -26.66
C GLY A 233 -0.58 -0.62 -26.15
N THR A 234 0.56 0.07 -26.03
CA THR A 234 1.80 -0.51 -25.48
C THR A 234 1.63 -0.81 -23.99
N GLN A 235 0.95 0.06 -23.23
CA GLN A 235 0.69 -0.19 -21.81
C GLN A 235 -0.21 -1.42 -21.59
N VAL A 236 -1.30 -1.54 -22.35
CA VAL A 236 -2.19 -2.72 -22.29
C VAL A 236 -1.44 -4.00 -22.64
N MET A 237 -0.58 -3.96 -23.67
CA MET A 237 0.27 -5.11 -24.03
C MET A 237 1.23 -5.48 -22.89
N LEU A 238 1.90 -4.50 -22.28
CA LEU A 238 2.81 -4.72 -21.14
C LEU A 238 2.07 -5.33 -19.94
N ILE A 239 0.91 -4.79 -19.58
CA ILE A 239 0.06 -5.33 -18.51
C ILE A 239 -0.34 -6.78 -18.82
N GLY A 240 -0.74 -7.07 -20.06
CA GLY A 240 -1.07 -8.43 -20.51
C GLY A 240 0.10 -9.41 -20.35
N ILE A 241 1.31 -9.01 -20.77
CA ILE A 241 2.53 -9.82 -20.64
C ILE A 241 2.86 -10.06 -19.17
N ILE A 242 2.91 -9.00 -18.35
CA ILE A 242 3.24 -9.10 -16.92
C ILE A 242 2.22 -9.98 -16.19
N THR A 243 0.93 -9.81 -16.50
CA THR A 243 -0.15 -10.61 -15.90
C THR A 243 -0.06 -12.08 -16.33
N ALA A 244 0.28 -12.36 -17.59
CA ALA A 244 0.50 -13.73 -18.06
C ALA A 244 1.67 -14.40 -17.34
N ILE A 245 2.80 -13.70 -17.21
CA ILE A 245 3.98 -14.19 -16.47
C ILE A 245 3.62 -14.46 -15.00
N ALA A 246 2.93 -13.52 -14.35
CA ALA A 246 2.48 -13.68 -12.96
C ALA A 246 1.53 -14.87 -12.80
N THR A 247 0.58 -15.05 -13.74
CA THR A 247 -0.37 -16.17 -13.73
C THR A 247 0.36 -17.50 -13.87
N VAL A 248 1.30 -17.61 -14.81
CA VAL A 248 2.14 -18.81 -14.97
C VAL A 248 2.93 -19.08 -13.69
N SER A 249 3.51 -18.05 -13.06
CA SER A 249 4.23 -18.18 -11.79
C SER A 249 3.34 -18.72 -10.66
N VAL A 250 2.07 -18.31 -10.58
CA VAL A 250 1.14 -18.80 -9.56
C VAL A 250 0.72 -20.25 -9.85
N VAL A 251 0.39 -20.56 -11.10
CA VAL A 251 -0.07 -21.91 -11.51
C VAL A 251 1.02 -22.96 -11.39
N THR A 252 2.28 -22.59 -11.68
CA THR A 252 3.45 -23.49 -11.56
C THR A 252 3.89 -23.75 -10.12
N GLY A 253 3.34 -23.02 -9.15
CA GLY A 253 3.55 -23.24 -7.72
C GLY A 253 4.04 -21.99 -7.01
N LEU A 254 3.16 -21.45 -6.15
CA LEU A 254 3.36 -20.22 -5.37
C LEU A 254 4.69 -20.23 -4.58
N HIS A 255 5.07 -21.36 -3.99
CA HIS A 255 6.22 -21.46 -3.11
C HIS A 255 7.58 -21.29 -3.80
N VAL A 256 7.72 -21.69 -5.07
CA VAL A 256 9.00 -21.61 -5.79
C VAL A 256 9.06 -20.37 -6.68
N GLY A 257 7.98 -20.07 -7.41
CA GLY A 257 7.93 -18.94 -8.34
C GLY A 257 8.05 -17.59 -7.65
N VAL A 258 7.20 -17.34 -6.65
CA VAL A 258 7.18 -16.06 -5.91
C VAL A 258 8.50 -15.86 -5.17
N ARG A 259 9.02 -16.90 -4.50
CA ARG A 259 10.30 -16.80 -3.78
C ARG A 259 11.45 -16.39 -4.70
N ARG A 260 11.61 -17.04 -5.85
CA ARG A 260 12.70 -16.73 -6.79
C ARG A 260 12.57 -15.33 -7.38
N LEU A 261 11.35 -14.93 -7.77
CA LEU A 261 11.10 -13.58 -8.29
C LEU A 261 11.39 -12.52 -7.23
N SER A 262 10.99 -12.75 -5.98
CA SER A 262 11.29 -11.87 -4.84
C SER A 262 12.80 -11.75 -4.58
N GLU A 263 13.55 -12.86 -4.61
CA GLU A 263 15.01 -12.87 -4.44
C GLU A 263 15.71 -12.06 -5.55
N VAL A 264 15.34 -12.28 -6.82
CA VAL A 264 15.88 -11.51 -7.96
C VAL A 264 15.53 -10.03 -7.85
N ASN A 265 14.28 -9.70 -7.52
CA ASN A 265 13.85 -8.31 -7.32
C ASN A 265 14.68 -7.61 -6.25
N MET A 266 14.94 -8.27 -5.12
CA MET A 266 15.77 -7.71 -4.05
C MET A 266 17.20 -7.47 -4.49
N VAL A 267 17.80 -8.40 -5.24
CA VAL A 267 19.16 -8.20 -5.79
C VAL A 267 19.19 -7.01 -6.74
N LEU A 268 18.22 -6.90 -7.66
CA LEU A 268 18.13 -5.78 -8.61
C LEU A 268 17.94 -4.45 -7.88
N ALA A 269 17.08 -4.39 -6.86
CA ALA A 269 16.85 -3.20 -6.07
C ALA A 269 18.11 -2.75 -5.33
N VAL A 270 18.84 -3.67 -4.70
CA VAL A 270 20.11 -3.37 -4.02
C VAL A 270 21.18 -2.92 -5.03
N CYS A 271 21.30 -3.59 -6.17
CA CYS A 271 22.22 -3.19 -7.24
C CYS A 271 21.92 -1.78 -7.75
N LEU A 272 20.64 -1.45 -7.97
CA LEU A 272 20.24 -0.10 -8.40
C LEU A 272 20.54 0.95 -7.33
N LEU A 273 20.26 0.65 -6.06
CA LEU A 273 20.56 1.54 -4.93
C LEU A 273 22.07 1.81 -4.85
N LEU A 274 22.91 0.76 -4.92
CA LEU A 274 24.36 0.91 -4.90
C LEU A 274 24.88 1.67 -6.13
N PHE A 275 24.32 1.39 -7.31
CA PHE A 275 24.65 2.11 -8.53
C PHE A 275 24.37 3.60 -8.38
N VAL A 276 23.18 4.00 -7.94
CA VAL A 276 22.82 5.41 -7.74
C VAL A 276 23.68 6.06 -6.66
N ALA A 277 23.96 5.36 -5.56
CA ALA A 277 24.77 5.88 -4.47
C ALA A 277 26.24 6.12 -4.88
N ILE A 278 26.81 5.28 -5.74
CA ILE A 278 28.21 5.35 -6.18
C ILE A 278 28.38 6.23 -7.42
N ALA A 279 27.50 6.10 -8.41
CA ALA A 279 27.55 6.87 -9.65
C ALA A 279 27.03 8.30 -9.48
N GLY A 280 26.17 8.53 -8.48
CA GLY A 280 25.70 9.86 -8.09
C GLY A 280 26.65 10.60 -7.14
N PRO A 281 26.25 11.76 -6.61
CA PRO A 281 27.06 12.53 -5.68
C PRO A 281 27.04 11.89 -4.28
N THR A 282 27.86 10.85 -4.05
CA THR A 282 27.83 10.00 -2.84
C THR A 282 27.85 10.80 -1.55
N LEU A 283 28.76 11.77 -1.41
CA LEU A 283 28.85 12.60 -0.19
C LEU A 283 27.59 13.44 0.04
N PHE A 284 26.98 13.97 -1.04
CA PHE A 284 25.73 14.71 -0.95
C PHE A 284 24.59 13.81 -0.47
N VAL A 285 24.49 12.59 -1.01
CA VAL A 285 23.47 11.61 -0.58
C VAL A 285 23.67 11.24 0.89
N LEU A 286 24.90 10.95 1.31
CA LEU A 286 25.20 10.58 2.71
C LEU A 286 24.92 11.73 3.68
N ASN A 287 25.31 12.97 3.35
CA ASN A 287 24.97 14.15 4.14
C ASN A 287 23.44 14.36 4.20
N GLY A 288 22.78 14.20 3.05
CA GLY A 288 21.33 14.32 2.92
C GLY A 288 20.58 13.30 3.79
N ILE A 289 21.04 12.05 3.89
CA ILE A 289 20.41 11.05 4.78
C ILE A 289 20.33 11.56 6.22
N VAL A 290 21.43 12.15 6.73
CA VAL A 290 21.49 12.67 8.09
C VAL A 290 20.56 13.88 8.27
N GLU A 291 20.63 14.86 7.37
CA GLU A 291 19.81 16.08 7.44
C GLU A 291 18.30 15.78 7.25
N ASN A 292 17.96 14.93 6.29
CA ASN A 292 16.57 14.56 5.99
C ASN A 292 15.95 13.76 7.13
N LEU A 293 16.72 12.90 7.81
CA LEU A 293 16.21 12.13 8.96
C LEU A 293 15.81 13.06 10.11
N VAL A 294 16.65 14.05 10.42
CA VAL A 294 16.35 15.06 11.45
C VAL A 294 15.15 15.91 11.02
N THR A 295 15.14 16.38 9.77
CA THR A 295 14.03 17.16 9.20
C THR A 295 12.70 16.41 9.30
N TYR A 296 12.70 15.11 8.97
CA TYR A 296 11.54 14.25 9.10
C TYR A 296 10.99 14.23 10.53
N PHE A 297 11.83 13.98 11.54
CA PHE A 297 11.38 13.94 12.93
C PHE A 297 10.94 15.31 13.47
N GLN A 298 11.56 16.40 13.02
CA GLN A 298 11.14 17.76 13.39
C GLN A 298 9.77 18.11 12.82
N GLN A 299 9.50 17.71 11.57
CA GLN A 299 8.25 18.00 10.88
C GLN A 299 7.14 16.99 11.18
N LEU A 300 7.48 15.81 11.71
CA LEU A 300 6.54 14.71 11.93
C LEU A 300 5.26 15.15 12.65
N PRO A 301 5.31 15.85 13.82
CA PRO A 301 4.08 16.23 14.50
C PRO A 301 3.23 17.22 13.71
N VAL A 302 3.86 18.16 13.00
CA VAL A 302 3.13 19.17 12.22
C VAL A 302 2.43 18.49 11.04
N ASN A 303 3.16 17.69 10.27
CA ASN A 303 2.62 17.01 9.09
C ASN A 303 1.56 15.96 9.48
N SER A 304 1.69 15.31 10.64
CA SER A 304 0.71 14.35 11.19
C SER A 304 -0.68 14.94 11.46
N PHE A 305 -0.81 16.27 11.59
CA PHE A 305 -2.06 16.93 11.96
C PHE A 305 -2.40 18.12 11.06
N TRP A 306 -1.67 18.31 9.96
CA TRP A 306 -1.91 19.43 9.05
C TRP A 306 -3.08 19.12 8.12
N THR A 307 -4.19 19.84 8.30
CA THR A 307 -5.46 19.65 7.57
C THR A 307 -5.81 20.81 6.64
N ALA A 308 -4.86 21.74 6.41
CA ALA A 308 -5.04 22.94 5.59
C ALA A 308 -6.25 23.85 5.95
N THR A 309 -6.81 23.74 7.15
CA THR A 309 -8.06 24.44 7.56
C THR A 309 -7.97 25.96 7.48
N TRP A 310 -6.78 26.53 7.68
CA TRP A 310 -6.53 27.97 7.65
C TRP A 310 -5.76 28.40 6.40
N ASP A 311 -5.58 27.49 5.45
CA ASP A 311 -4.79 27.71 4.24
C ASP A 311 -5.67 28.03 3.03
N ALA A 312 -5.03 28.42 1.93
CA ALA A 312 -5.72 28.63 0.67
C ALA A 312 -6.23 27.28 0.09
N PRO A 313 -7.36 27.26 -0.65
CA PRO A 313 -7.97 26.04 -1.16
C PRO A 313 -7.03 25.13 -1.97
N GLU A 314 -6.01 25.70 -2.61
CA GLU A 314 -5.01 24.95 -3.36
C GLU A 314 -4.21 23.99 -2.46
N ARG A 315 -4.06 24.29 -1.16
CA ARG A 315 -3.37 23.42 -0.20
C ARG A 315 -4.24 22.25 0.24
N GLU A 316 -5.54 22.46 0.40
CA GLU A 316 -6.50 21.37 0.63
C GLU A 316 -6.53 20.44 -0.58
N GLN A 317 -6.52 20.99 -1.79
CA GLN A 317 -6.41 20.20 -3.02
C GLN A 317 -5.08 19.43 -3.08
N TRP A 318 -3.98 20.04 -2.65
CA TRP A 318 -2.69 19.34 -2.57
C TRP A 318 -2.76 18.15 -1.62
N LEU A 319 -3.35 18.30 -0.42
CA LEU A 319 -3.56 17.17 0.50
C LEU A 319 -4.34 16.06 -0.20
N GLY A 320 -5.48 16.37 -0.84
CA GLY A 320 -6.27 15.37 -1.56
C GLY A 320 -5.56 14.68 -2.73
N ASN A 321 -4.46 15.24 -3.24
CA ASN A 321 -3.66 14.65 -4.32
C ASN A 321 -2.46 13.84 -3.81
N TRP A 322 -1.97 14.10 -2.60
CA TRP A 322 -0.68 13.58 -2.11
C TRP A 322 -0.73 12.87 -0.75
N THR A 323 -1.58 13.30 0.18
CA THR A 323 -1.56 12.92 1.61
C THR A 323 -2.81 12.18 2.02
#